data_AF-A0A349KUV7-F1
#
_entry.id   AF-A0A349KUV7-F1
#
_cell.length_a   1.000
_cell.length_b   1.000
_cell.length_c   1.000
_cell.angle_alpha   90.00
_cell.angle_beta   90.00
_cell.angle_gamma   90.00
#
_symmetry.space_group_name_H-M   'P 1'
#
loop_
_entity.id
_entity.type
_entity.pdbx_description
1 polymer ?
#
loop_
_entity_poly.entity_id
_entity_poly.type
_entity_poly.pdbx_seq_one_letter_code
_entity_poly.pdbx_strand_id
1 'polypeptide(L)'
;MTSIPTPTPAAAHPPLELVCPAGSLPALKAAVDNGADCVYLGFRDATNARNFAGLNFDDKAVEEGIRYAHQRGRKVLLALNTYPQPHNWA
;
A
#
# COMPACT_ATOMS: atom_id res chain seq x y z
N MET A 1 -46.58 -8.29 30.47
CA MET A 1 -45.45 -7.42 30.06
C MET A 1 -44.24 -8.29 29.81
N THR A 2 -44.05 -8.75 28.58
CA THR A 2 -42.86 -9.51 28.18
C THR A 2 -41.78 -8.52 27.75
N SER A 3 -40.63 -8.55 28.43
CA SER A 3 -39.47 -7.72 28.12
C SER A 3 -38.87 -8.15 26.77
N ILE A 4 -38.62 -7.19 25.87
CA ILE A 4 -37.91 -7.43 24.61
C ILE A 4 -36.42 -7.56 24.93
N PRO A 5 -35.73 -8.63 24.48
CA PRO A 5 -34.30 -8.78 24.69
C PRO A 5 -33.52 -7.68 23.95
N THR A 6 -32.56 -7.08 24.64
CA THR A 6 -31.64 -6.08 24.08
C THR A 6 -30.71 -6.74 23.06
N PRO A 7 -30.54 -6.17 21.85
CA PRO A 7 -29.63 -6.73 20.86
C PRO A 7 -28.18 -6.67 21.36
N THR A 8 -27.47 -7.80 21.26
CA THR A 8 -26.03 -7.89 21.48
C THR A 8 -25.31 -6.97 20.48
N PRO A 9 -24.34 -6.13 20.90
CA PRO A 9 -23.60 -5.30 19.97
C PRO A 9 -22.87 -6.19 18.95
N ALA A 10 -23.13 -5.93 17.67
CA ALA A 10 -22.42 -6.59 16.57
C ALA A 10 -20.92 -6.33 16.70
N ALA A 11 -20.08 -7.34 16.45
CA ALA A 11 -18.63 -7.21 16.49
C ALA A 11 -18.17 -6.01 15.64
N ALA A 12 -17.36 -5.13 16.22
CA ALA A 12 -16.91 -3.91 15.56
C ALA A 12 -16.18 -4.24 14.26
N HIS A 13 -16.57 -3.59 13.16
CA HIS A 13 -15.86 -3.71 11.90
C HIS A 13 -14.42 -3.21 12.05
N PRO A 14 -13.44 -3.83 11.36
CA PRO A 14 -12.10 -3.28 11.29
C PRO A 14 -12.15 -1.80 10.88
N PRO A 15 -11.32 -0.93 11.47
CA PRO A 15 -11.29 0.47 11.07
C PRO A 15 -10.97 0.60 9.58
N LEU A 16 -11.59 1.58 8.91
CA LEU A 16 -11.28 1.90 7.53
C LEU A 16 -9.82 2.36 7.41
N GLU A 17 -9.11 1.90 6.38
CA GLU A 17 -7.72 2.29 6.10
C GLU A 17 -7.63 3.16 4.85
N LEU A 18 -6.99 4.33 4.95
CA LEU A 18 -6.68 5.17 3.79
C LEU A 18 -5.44 4.64 3.07
N VAL A 19 -5.63 4.15 1.85
CA VAL A 19 -4.57 3.63 1.00
C VAL A 19 -4.27 4.63 -0.13
N CYS A 20 -3.04 5.14 -0.18
CA CYS A 20 -2.61 6.09 -1.21
C CYS A 20 -1.59 5.49 -2.19
N PRO A 21 -1.66 5.81 -3.50
CA PRO A 21 -0.60 5.48 -4.45
C PRO A 21 0.62 6.39 -4.26
N ALA A 22 1.82 5.84 -4.46
CA ALA A 22 3.03 6.62 -4.63
C ALA A 22 3.82 6.18 -5.86
N GLY A 23 4.04 7.13 -6.78
CA GLY A 23 4.92 6.96 -7.93
C GLY A 23 6.35 7.44 -7.69
N SER A 24 6.68 7.96 -6.49
CA SER A 24 8.00 8.45 -6.14
C SER A 24 8.15 8.56 -4.62
N LEU A 25 9.40 8.62 -4.13
CA LEU A 25 9.66 8.80 -2.71
C LEU A 25 9.05 10.09 -2.13
N PRO A 26 9.12 11.26 -2.79
CA PRO A 26 8.39 12.45 -2.33
C PRO A 26 6.89 12.24 -2.22
N ALA A 27 6.26 11.54 -3.18
CA ALA A 27 4.83 11.24 -3.12
C ALA A 27 4.48 10.31 -1.95
N LEU A 28 5.33 9.31 -1.66
CA LEU A 28 5.16 8.44 -0.49
C LEU A 28 5.23 9.25 0.81
N LYS A 29 6.25 10.10 0.96
CA LYS A 29 6.41 10.94 2.16
C LYS A 29 5.20 11.84 2.35
N ALA A 30 4.76 12.50 1.28
CA ALA A 30 3.58 13.35 1.29
C ALA A 30 2.31 12.60 1.68
N ALA A 31 2.07 11.40 1.13
CA ALA A 31 0.90 10.59 1.48
C ALA A 31 0.90 10.22 2.98
N VAL A 32 2.04 9.75 3.49
CA VAL A 32 2.21 9.41 4.90
C VAL A 32 2.00 10.62 5.81
N ASP A 33 2.58 11.77 5.47
CA ASP A 33 2.47 13.00 6.28
C ASP A 33 1.06 13.59 6.29
N ASN A 34 0.25 13.28 5.27
CA ASN A 34 -1.15 13.71 5.16
C ASN A 34 -2.16 12.63 5.61
N GLY A 35 -1.71 11.59 6.31
CA GLY A 35 -2.59 10.68 7.03
C GLY A 35 -2.94 9.39 6.31
N ALA A 36 -2.19 9.00 5.27
CA ALA A 36 -2.33 7.65 4.72
C ALA A 36 -1.96 6.60 5.78
N ASP A 37 -2.84 5.62 5.98
CA ASP A 37 -2.55 4.43 6.81
C ASP A 37 -1.63 3.47 6.07
N CYS A 38 -1.78 3.41 4.74
CA CYS A 38 -0.99 2.59 3.84
C CYS A 38 -0.58 3.39 2.60
N VAL A 39 0.62 3.15 2.10
CA VAL A 39 1.03 3.62 0.77
C VAL A 39 1.38 2.42 -0.09
N TYR A 40 0.86 2.35 -1.31
CA TYR A 40 1.28 1.35 -2.29
C TYR A 40 2.19 1.95 -3.35
N LEU A 41 3.23 1.20 -3.71
CA LEU A 41 4.24 1.58 -4.69
C LEU A 41 4.56 0.41 -5.62
N GLY A 42 5.31 0.65 -6.68
CA GLY A 42 5.88 -0.39 -7.52
C GLY A 42 7.34 -0.10 -7.87
N PHE A 43 8.06 -1.12 -8.32
CA PHE A 43 9.41 -0.99 -8.84
C PHE A 43 9.42 -0.37 -10.25
N ARG A 44 10.55 0.20 -10.64
CA ARG A 44 10.82 0.70 -12.00
C ARG A 44 11.42 -0.42 -12.86
N ASP A 45 10.75 -1.56 -12.92
CA ASP A 45 11.19 -2.74 -13.67
C ASP A 45 9.99 -3.59 -14.15
N ALA A 46 10.27 -4.76 -14.71
CA ALA A 46 9.27 -5.65 -15.27
C ALA A 46 8.30 -6.29 -14.23
N THR A 47 8.51 -6.11 -12.92
CA THR A 47 7.56 -6.59 -11.91
C THR A 47 6.34 -5.67 -11.77
N ASN A 48 6.38 -4.49 -12.41
CA ASN A 48 5.32 -3.49 -12.39
C ASN A 48 4.87 -3.12 -13.82
N ALA A 49 3.67 -3.53 -14.21
CA ALA A 49 3.09 -3.19 -15.52
C ALA A 49 2.84 -1.69 -15.73
N ARG A 50 2.95 -0.86 -14.68
CA ARG A 50 2.80 0.61 -14.71
C ARG A 50 4.13 1.34 -14.47
N ASN A 51 5.24 0.75 -14.90
CA ASN A 51 6.61 1.28 -14.77
C ASN A 51 6.94 2.44 -15.75
N PHE A 52 6.19 3.54 -15.72
CA PHE A 52 6.46 4.68 -16.62
C PHE A 52 7.79 5.38 -16.33
N ALA A 53 8.39 5.97 -17.37
CA ALA A 53 9.63 6.73 -17.27
C ALA A 53 9.49 7.87 -16.24
N GLY A 54 10.49 8.02 -15.36
CA GLY A 54 10.50 9.05 -14.31
C GLY A 54 9.59 8.76 -13.10
N LEU A 55 8.87 7.63 -13.10
CA LEU A 55 8.05 7.18 -11.97
C LEU A 55 8.58 5.86 -11.40
N ASN A 56 8.02 5.45 -10.26
CA ASN A 56 8.32 4.23 -9.53
C ASN A 56 9.71 4.21 -8.90
N PHE A 57 9.96 3.19 -8.08
CA PHE A 57 11.08 3.16 -7.16
C PHE A 57 12.21 2.24 -7.66
N ASP A 58 13.44 2.61 -7.32
CA ASP A 58 14.58 1.69 -7.28
C ASP A 58 14.75 1.16 -5.84
N ASP A 59 15.68 0.22 -5.66
CA ASP A 59 15.90 -0.44 -4.36
C ASP A 59 16.20 0.55 -3.23
N LYS A 60 17.04 1.55 -3.50
CA LYS A 60 17.43 2.57 -2.50
C LYS A 60 16.23 3.42 -2.10
N ALA A 61 15.43 3.86 -3.06
CA ALA A 61 14.24 4.65 -2.80
C ALA A 61 13.17 3.82 -2.06
N VAL A 62 13.00 2.53 -2.37
CA VAL A 62 12.09 1.64 -1.64
C VAL A 62 12.55 1.47 -0.21
N GLU A 63 13.82 1.17 0.03
CA GLU A 63 14.38 1.02 1.38
C GLU A 63 14.14 2.27 2.23
N GLU A 64 14.41 3.46 1.66
CA GLU A 64 14.13 4.72 2.34
C GLU A 64 12.63 4.92 2.61
N GLY A 65 11.77 4.62 1.63
CA GLY A 65 10.32 4.75 1.75
C GLY A 65 9.73 3.83 2.83
N ILE A 66 10.16 2.56 2.87
CA ILE A 66 9.78 1.59 3.89
C ILE A 66 10.17 2.09 5.27
N ARG A 67 11.44 2.48 5.45
CA ARG A 67 11.94 3.02 6.72
C ARG A 67 11.11 4.25 7.15
N TYR A 68 10.83 5.17 6.23
CA TYR A 68 10.07 6.39 6.50
C TYR A 68 8.64 6.11 6.98
N ALA A 69 7.91 5.23 6.28
CA ALA A 69 6.54 4.87 6.59
C ALA A 69 6.45 4.08 7.90
N HIS A 70 7.33 3.10 8.11
CA HIS A 70 7.34 2.28 9.32
C HIS A 70 7.68 3.08 10.57
N GLN A 71 8.57 4.07 10.49
CA GLN A 71 8.82 5.01 11.61
C GLN A 71 7.57 5.79 12.05
N ARG A 72 6.54 5.87 11.21
CA ARG A 72 5.25 6.54 11.48
C ARG A 72 4.11 5.54 11.68
N GLY A 73 4.40 4.24 11.82
CA GLY A 73 3.41 3.19 12.00
C GLY A 73 2.52 2.95 10.78
N ARG A 74 2.97 3.32 9.57
CA ARG A 74 2.21 3.18 8.31
C ARG A 74 2.70 1.98 7.52
N LYS A 75 1.80 1.36 6.75
CA LYS A 75 2.14 0.18 5.93
C LYS A 75 2.67 0.60 4.56
N VAL A 76 3.58 -0.20 4.02
CA VAL A 76 3.97 -0.12 2.60
C VAL A 76 3.50 -1.38 1.89
N LEU A 77 2.79 -1.19 0.79
CA LEU A 77 2.30 -2.27 -0.07
C LEU A 77 3.08 -2.24 -1.39
N LEU A 78 3.52 -3.40 -1.86
CA LEU A 78 4.23 -3.53 -3.12
C LEU A 78 3.30 -4.08 -4.20
N ALA A 79 3.12 -3.32 -5.26
CA ALA A 79 2.41 -3.79 -6.44
C ALA A 79 3.32 -4.70 -7.27
N LEU A 80 2.96 -5.99 -7.30
CA LEU A 80 3.55 -6.99 -8.18
C LEU A 80 2.50 -7.38 -9.23
N ASN A 81 2.65 -6.84 -10.42
CA ASN A 81 1.75 -7.06 -11.54
C ASN A 81 2.56 -7.15 -12.83
N THR A 82 3.16 -8.31 -13.06
CA THR A 82 3.96 -8.57 -14.25
C THR A 82 3.12 -9.20 -15.37
N TYR A 83 3.60 -9.07 -16.61
CA TYR A 83 3.04 -9.79 -17.75
C TYR A 83 3.59 -11.22 -17.80
N PRO A 84 2.80 -12.20 -18.28
CA PRO A 84 3.30 -13.55 -18.50
C PRO A 84 4.52 -13.53 -19.45
N GLN A 85 5.61 -14.18 -19.03
CA GLN A 85 6.79 -14.35 -19.85
C GLN A 85 6.85 -15.79 -20.39
N PRO A 86 6.98 -16.01 -21.71
CA PRO A 86 7.01 -17.36 -22.30
C PRO A 86 8.12 -18.26 -21.72
N HIS A 87 9.22 -17.65 -21.25
CA HIS A 87 10.42 -18.37 -20.81
C HIS A 87 10.36 -18.85 -19.34
N ASN A 88 9.35 -18.45 -18.55
CA ASN A 88 9.25 -18.78 -17.12
C ASN A 88 8.34 -19.98 -16.81
N TRP A 89 7.85 -20.68 -17.85
CA TRP A 89 6.93 -21.83 -17.71
C TRP A 89 7.54 -23.15 -18.18
N ALA A 90 8.88 -23.22 -18.27
CA ALA A 90 9.61 -24.46 -18.56
C ALA A 90 9.89 -25.25 -17.28
#